data_AF-A0A0A9GBX2-F1
#
_entry.id   AF-A0A0A9GBX2-F1
#
_cell.length_a   1.000
_cell.length_b   1.000
_cell.length_c   1.000
_cell.angle_alpha   90.00
_cell.angle_beta   90.00
_cell.angle_gamma   90.00
#
_symmetry.space_group_name_H-M   'P 1'
#
loop_
_entity.id
_entity.type
_entity.pdbx_description
1 polymer ?
#
loop_
_entity_poly.entity_id
_entity_poly.type
_entity_poly.pdbx_seq_one_letter_code
_entity_poly.pdbx_strand_id
1 'polypeptide(L)'
;MAKVWNDLYSLTDKYTDGWLSSAHKLLEEATGKSAGTPAANSSSINCIVTSGSLIPSLAKCLLYRLDDVILSDNVYSSWESGKLQCFKWIKERFDGPNVRFCAIGDGQEECSAAQVMKWPFIKIDFCPEGPHRFPGLDMATIQNYMDVIYESSSKDG
;
A
#
# COMPACT_ATOMS: atom_id res chain seq x y z
N MET A 1 6.03 6.60 -29.28
CA MET A 1 6.57 6.36 -27.93
C MET A 1 5.47 5.94 -26.95
N ALA A 2 4.41 6.74 -26.76
CA ALA A 2 3.29 6.38 -25.86
C ALA A 2 2.66 4.99 -26.13
N LYS A 3 2.46 4.62 -27.41
CA LYS A 3 1.95 3.30 -27.81
C LYS A 3 2.86 2.15 -27.33
N VAL A 4 4.17 2.26 -27.54
CA VAL A 4 5.15 1.22 -27.14
C VAL A 4 5.10 1.00 -25.63
N TRP A 5 4.99 2.08 -24.85
CA TRP A 5 4.82 1.98 -23.40
C TRP A 5 3.50 1.31 -23.02
N ASN A 6 2.37 1.72 -23.61
CA ASN A 6 1.06 1.09 -23.37
C ASN A 6 1.08 -0.41 -23.66
N ASP A 7 1.68 -0.80 -24.79
CA ASP A 7 1.80 -2.20 -25.20
C ASP A 7 2.67 -2.99 -24.20
N LEU A 8 3.77 -2.41 -23.72
CA LEU A 8 4.61 -3.00 -22.69
C LEU A 8 3.85 -3.19 -21.38
N TYR A 9 3.09 -2.19 -20.91
CA TYR A 9 2.27 -2.34 -19.71
C TYR A 9 1.23 -3.44 -19.85
N SER A 10 0.51 -3.49 -20.97
CA SER A 10 -0.48 -4.54 -21.22
C SER A 10 0.15 -5.93 -21.25
N LEU A 11 1.34 -6.06 -21.87
CA LEU A 11 2.06 -7.32 -21.93
C LEU A 11 2.58 -7.75 -20.56
N THR A 12 3.19 -6.83 -19.80
CA THR A 12 3.69 -7.11 -18.45
C THR A 12 2.55 -7.50 -17.52
N ASP A 13 1.45 -6.73 -17.51
CA ASP A 13 0.32 -7.01 -16.64
C ASP A 13 -0.30 -8.36 -16.95
N LYS A 14 -0.48 -8.70 -18.24
CA LYS A 14 -0.92 -10.03 -18.67
C LYS A 14 0.06 -11.13 -18.25
N TYR A 15 1.37 -10.88 -18.34
CA TYR A 15 2.40 -11.84 -17.96
C TYR A 15 2.45 -12.07 -16.44
N THR A 16 1.95 -11.13 -15.65
CA THR A 16 1.84 -11.19 -14.19
C THR A 16 0.41 -11.42 -13.70
N ASP A 17 -0.46 -12.00 -14.53
CA ASP A 17 -1.86 -12.32 -14.19
C ASP A 17 -2.70 -11.14 -13.69
N GLY A 18 -2.41 -9.91 -14.13
CA GLY A 18 -3.14 -8.71 -13.72
C GLY A 18 -2.66 -8.11 -12.39
N TRP A 19 -1.46 -8.45 -11.92
CA TRP A 19 -0.92 -7.96 -10.65
C TRP A 19 -0.96 -6.44 -10.52
N LEU A 20 -0.45 -5.71 -11.52
CA LEU A 20 -0.33 -4.25 -11.45
C LEU A 20 -1.70 -3.59 -11.54
N SER A 21 -2.55 -4.02 -12.47
CA SER A 21 -3.89 -3.46 -12.63
C SER A 21 -4.77 -3.72 -11.40
N SER A 22 -4.67 -4.90 -10.78
CA SER A 22 -5.40 -5.21 -9.55
C SER A 22 -4.91 -4.38 -8.36
N ALA A 23 -3.58 -4.23 -8.19
CA ALA A 23 -3.03 -3.42 -7.11
C ALA A 23 -3.36 -1.93 -7.30
N HIS A 24 -3.30 -1.42 -8.53
CA HIS A 24 -3.64 -0.03 -8.86
C HIS A 24 -5.11 0.27 -8.56
N LYS A 25 -6.02 -0.61 -8.95
CA LYS A 25 -7.46 -0.50 -8.64
C LYS A 25 -7.70 -0.42 -7.12
N LEU A 26 -7.04 -1.26 -6.33
CA LEU A 26 -7.15 -1.23 -4.87
C LEU A 26 -6.67 0.13 -4.29
N LEU A 27 -5.55 0.64 -4.78
CA LEU A 27 -5.01 1.94 -4.37
C LEU A 27 -5.94 3.10 -4.75
N GLU A 28 -6.56 3.04 -5.93
CA GLU A 28 -7.56 4.00 -6.39
C GLU A 28 -8.81 3.99 -5.49
N GLU A 29 -9.34 2.80 -5.19
CA GLU A 29 -10.45 2.59 -4.25
C GLU A 29 -10.15 3.15 -2.87
N ALA A 30 -8.95 2.91 -2.33
CA ALA A 30 -8.54 3.43 -1.03
C ALA A 30 -8.59 4.96 -0.95
N THR A 31 -8.26 5.66 -2.04
CA THR A 31 -8.30 7.13 -2.12
C THR A 31 -9.70 7.70 -2.36
N GLY A 32 -10.71 6.85 -2.58
CA GLY A 32 -12.09 7.26 -2.86
C GLY A 32 -12.32 7.77 -4.29
N LYS A 33 -11.37 7.56 -5.21
CA LYS A 33 -11.49 8.01 -6.61
C LYS A 33 -12.49 7.20 -7.43
N SER A 34 -12.82 5.98 -7.00
CA SER A 34 -13.63 5.03 -7.78
C SER A 34 -15.14 5.08 -7.50
N ALA A 35 -15.64 5.89 -6.56
CA ALA A 35 -17.05 5.90 -6.22
C ALA A 35 -17.74 7.23 -6.63
N GLY A 36 -18.60 7.15 -7.65
CA GLY A 36 -19.64 8.16 -7.95
C GLY A 36 -20.74 8.26 -6.88
N THR A 37 -20.45 7.82 -5.67
CA THR A 37 -21.31 7.85 -4.49
C THR A 37 -20.48 8.47 -3.37
N PRO A 38 -20.91 9.59 -2.76
CA PRO A 38 -20.19 10.19 -1.65
C PRO A 38 -20.42 9.33 -0.40
N ALA A 39 -19.66 8.24 -0.28
CA ALA A 39 -19.51 7.54 0.98
C ALA A 39 -18.70 8.45 1.90
N ALA A 40 -19.30 8.81 3.03
CA ALA A 40 -18.80 9.75 4.03
C ALA A 40 -17.27 9.66 4.29
N ASN A 41 -16.57 10.72 3.90
CA ASN A 41 -15.51 11.39 4.67
C ASN A 41 -14.27 10.59 5.15
N SER A 42 -13.89 9.46 4.55
CA SER A 42 -12.56 8.86 4.80
C SER A 42 -11.76 8.61 3.52
N SER A 43 -11.05 9.63 3.03
CA SER A 43 -10.03 9.45 2.00
C SER A 43 -8.80 8.84 2.65
N SER A 44 -8.45 7.60 2.31
CA SER A 44 -7.21 6.99 2.78
C SER A 44 -6.02 7.62 2.07
N ILE A 45 -4.85 7.59 2.71
CA ILE A 45 -3.59 8.08 2.14
C ILE A 45 -2.70 6.88 1.85
N ASN A 46 -2.35 6.69 0.58
CA ASN A 46 -1.39 5.66 0.18
C ASN A 46 0.04 6.19 0.37
N CYS A 47 0.90 5.35 0.96
CA CYS A 47 2.33 5.60 1.13
C CYS A 47 3.14 4.40 0.62
N ILE A 48 4.31 4.66 0.01
CA ILE A 48 5.29 3.61 -0.33
C ILE A 48 6.45 3.71 0.66
N VAL A 49 6.84 2.56 1.21
CA VAL A 49 8.13 2.40 1.90
C VAL A 49 8.92 1.34 1.17
N THR A 50 10.06 1.72 0.60
CA THR A 50 10.88 0.84 -0.24
C THR A 50 12.33 0.83 0.20
N SER A 51 12.96 -0.34 0.17
CA SER A 51 14.38 -0.47 0.46
C SER A 51 15.27 0.12 -0.63
N GLY A 52 14.75 0.48 -1.81
CA GLY A 52 15.55 1.14 -2.86
C GLY A 52 15.82 2.62 -2.59
N SER A 53 16.89 3.17 -3.18
CA SER A 53 17.18 4.62 -3.12
C SER A 53 16.03 5.47 -3.65
N LEU A 54 15.82 6.66 -3.07
CA LEU A 54 14.64 7.49 -3.33
C LEU A 54 14.43 7.86 -4.80
N ILE A 55 15.45 8.41 -5.47
CA ILE A 55 15.31 8.90 -6.86
C ILE A 55 14.92 7.76 -7.84
N PRO A 56 15.60 6.59 -7.86
CA PRO A 56 15.13 5.45 -8.66
C PRO A 56 13.72 4.98 -8.30
N SER A 57 13.33 5.03 -7.03
CA SER A 57 12.00 4.61 -6.59
C SER A 57 10.90 5.55 -7.07
N LEU A 58 11.13 6.87 -7.08
CA LEU A 58 10.21 7.84 -7.70
C LEU A 58 10.08 7.62 -9.21
N ALA A 59 11.20 7.35 -9.89
CA ALA A 59 11.17 7.00 -11.31
C ALA A 59 10.36 5.72 -11.57
N LYS A 60 10.49 4.69 -10.72
CA LYS A 60 9.65 3.49 -10.79
C LYS A 60 8.17 3.82 -10.62
N CYS A 61 7.80 4.72 -9.70
CA CYS A 61 6.39 5.11 -9.53
C CYS A 61 5.80 5.64 -10.84
N LEU A 62 6.51 6.52 -11.55
CA LEU A 62 6.10 7.03 -12.86
C LEU A 62 6.08 5.92 -13.93
N LEU A 63 7.09 5.05 -13.94
CA LEU A 63 7.21 3.91 -14.86
C LEU A 63 6.24 2.76 -14.56
N TYR A 64 5.51 2.81 -13.44
CA TYR A 64 4.45 1.86 -13.08
C TYR A 64 3.09 2.56 -12.94
N ARG A 65 2.98 3.83 -13.35
CA ARG A 65 1.74 4.65 -13.32
C ARG A 65 1.11 4.71 -11.93
N LEU A 66 1.92 4.95 -10.92
CA LEU A 66 1.47 5.09 -9.54
C LEU A 66 1.30 6.56 -9.14
N ASP A 67 1.63 7.51 -10.02
CA ASP A 67 1.66 8.95 -9.74
C ASP A 67 0.27 9.57 -9.56
N ASP A 68 -0.77 8.92 -10.06
CA ASP A 68 -2.14 9.31 -9.81
C ASP A 68 -2.66 8.81 -8.44
N VAL A 69 -2.21 7.66 -7.95
CA VAL A 69 -2.69 7.07 -6.69
C VAL A 69 -1.77 7.30 -5.49
N ILE A 70 -0.52 7.73 -5.72
CA ILE A 70 0.50 7.93 -4.68
C ILE A 70 1.27 9.23 -4.98
N LEU A 71 1.18 10.19 -4.05
CA LEU A 71 1.93 11.44 -4.13
C LEU A 71 3.43 11.19 -3.93
N SER A 72 4.28 11.94 -4.63
CA SER A 72 5.74 11.85 -4.49
C SER A 72 6.21 12.01 -3.05
N ASP A 73 5.54 12.89 -2.30
CA ASP A 73 5.88 13.18 -0.91
C ASP A 73 5.54 12.02 0.04
N ASN A 74 4.77 11.03 -0.42
CA ASN A 74 4.40 9.84 0.34
C ASN A 74 5.27 8.62 -0.02
N VAL A 75 6.37 8.83 -0.74
CA VAL A 75 7.35 7.79 -1.07
C VAL A 75 8.57 7.92 -0.16
N TYR A 76 8.80 6.90 0.65
CA TYR A 76 9.86 6.83 1.64
C TYR A 76 10.88 5.77 1.25
N SER A 77 12.16 6.13 1.27
CA SER A 77 13.27 5.19 1.09
C SER A 77 13.78 4.72 2.44
N SER A 78 13.74 3.41 2.67
CA SER A 78 14.30 2.78 3.87
C SER A 78 15.77 2.35 3.69
N TRP A 79 16.42 2.72 2.58
CA TRP A 79 17.78 2.29 2.24
C TRP A 79 18.81 2.54 3.36
N GLU A 80 18.75 3.70 4.01
CA GLU A 80 19.69 4.05 5.10
C GLU A 80 19.13 3.77 6.50
N SER A 81 17.83 3.97 6.71
CA SER A 81 17.24 4.02 8.06
C SER A 81 16.35 2.81 8.41
N GLY A 82 16.06 1.94 7.45
CA GLY A 82 15.16 0.80 7.63
C GLY A 82 13.67 1.16 7.70
N LYS A 83 12.80 0.17 7.44
CA LYS A 83 11.34 0.39 7.31
C LYS A 83 10.69 0.87 8.62
N LEU A 84 11.17 0.41 9.77
CA LEU A 84 10.66 0.85 11.07
C LEU A 84 10.82 2.36 11.27
N GLN A 85 11.94 2.95 10.84
CA GLN A 85 12.13 4.38 10.96
C GLN A 85 11.21 5.15 10.00
N CYS A 86 11.02 4.67 8.78
CA CYS A 86 10.04 5.24 7.86
C CYS A 86 8.61 5.18 8.42
N PHE A 87 8.22 4.08 9.07
CA PHE A 87 6.91 3.96 9.71
C PHE A 87 6.74 5.00 10.84
N LYS A 88 7.78 5.26 11.64
CA LYS A 88 7.74 6.32 12.65
C LYS A 88 7.54 7.71 12.05
N TRP A 89 8.24 8.04 10.96
CA TRP A 89 8.07 9.33 10.27
C TRP A 89 6.69 9.47 9.62
N ILE A 90 6.16 8.40 9.03
CA ILE A 90 4.80 8.36 8.49
C ILE A 90 3.79 8.61 9.61
N LYS A 91 3.96 7.93 10.75
CA LYS A 91 3.12 8.14 11.93
C LYS A 91 3.19 9.60 12.36
N GLU A 92 4.38 10.12 12.62
CA GLU A 92 4.58 11.50 13.08
C GLU A 92 3.94 12.54 12.14
N ARG A 93 4.00 12.32 10.82
CA ARG A 93 3.42 13.23 9.83
C ARG A 93 1.89 13.18 9.77
N PHE A 94 1.30 11.99 9.90
CA PHE A 94 -0.13 11.79 9.68
C PHE A 94 -0.92 11.45 10.95
N ASP A 95 -0.28 11.44 12.13
CA ASP A 95 -0.96 11.10 13.39
C ASP A 95 -2.11 12.06 13.65
N GLY A 96 -3.17 11.54 14.27
CA GLY A 96 -4.35 12.33 14.55
C GLY A 96 -5.49 11.52 15.15
N PRO A 97 -6.53 12.20 15.67
CA PRO A 97 -7.69 11.51 16.20
C PRO A 97 -8.34 10.66 15.10
N ASN A 98 -8.52 9.37 15.38
CA ASN A 98 -9.12 8.37 14.48
C ASN A 98 -8.27 7.97 13.25
N VAL A 99 -6.99 8.34 13.20
CA VAL A 99 -6.09 7.83 12.15
C VAL A 99 -5.68 6.40 12.50
N ARG A 100 -5.79 5.50 11.53
CA ARG A 100 -5.36 4.11 11.63
C ARG A 100 -4.37 3.82 10.50
N PHE A 101 -3.40 2.97 10.78
CA PHE A 101 -2.33 2.62 9.84
C PHE A 101 -2.42 1.13 9.50
N CYS A 102 -2.13 0.77 8.25
CA CYS A 102 -2.02 -0.62 7.81
C CYS A 102 -0.71 -0.79 7.04
N ALA A 103 0.06 -1.81 7.37
CA ALA A 103 1.24 -2.18 6.58
C ALA A 103 0.86 -3.33 5.64
N ILE A 104 1.21 -3.19 4.36
CA ILE A 104 0.98 -4.21 3.33
C ILE A 104 2.32 -4.47 2.65
N GLY A 105 2.72 -5.74 2.54
CA GLY A 105 3.98 -6.12 1.92
C GLY A 105 4.25 -7.62 1.99
N ASP A 106 5.32 -8.08 1.36
CA ASP A 106 5.69 -9.50 1.27
C ASP A 106 6.84 -9.88 2.23
N GLY A 107 7.63 -8.89 2.64
CA GLY A 107 8.89 -9.08 3.36
C GLY A 107 8.77 -9.13 4.89
N GLN A 108 9.81 -9.68 5.51
CA GLN A 108 9.93 -9.77 6.96
C GLN A 108 10.17 -8.41 7.63
N GLU A 109 10.85 -7.49 6.94
CA GLU A 109 11.26 -6.19 7.51
C GLU A 109 10.03 -5.33 7.86
N GLU A 110 9.07 -5.23 6.95
CA GLU A 110 7.80 -4.52 7.13
C GLU A 110 6.89 -5.21 8.14
N CYS A 111 6.87 -6.54 8.17
CA CYS A 111 6.13 -7.31 9.16
C CYS A 111 6.62 -7.00 10.58
N SER A 112 7.94 -7.07 10.79
CA SER A 112 8.56 -6.74 12.07
C SER A 112 8.36 -5.26 12.45
N ALA A 113 8.46 -4.34 11.49
CA ALA A 113 8.18 -2.93 11.73
C ALA A 113 6.71 -2.69 12.15
N ALA A 114 5.76 -3.31 11.44
CA ALA A 114 4.33 -3.20 11.75
C ALA A 114 4.02 -3.74 13.14
N GLN A 115 4.61 -4.87 13.53
CA GLN A 115 4.46 -5.45 14.86
C GLN A 115 4.93 -4.48 15.96
N VAL A 116 6.11 -3.85 15.80
CA VAL A 116 6.62 -2.85 16.75
C VAL A 116 5.70 -1.64 16.83
N MET A 117 5.14 -1.21 15.70
CA MET A 117 4.21 -0.07 15.62
C MET A 117 2.79 -0.42 16.08
N LYS A 118 2.50 -1.71 16.35
CA LYS A 118 1.15 -2.25 16.59
C LYS A 118 0.18 -1.93 15.45
N TRP A 119 0.67 -2.03 14.22
CA TRP A 119 -0.13 -1.87 13.01
C TRP A 119 -0.54 -3.24 12.47
N PRO A 120 -1.77 -3.42 11.96
CA PRO A 120 -2.13 -4.54 11.11
C PRO A 120 -1.10 -4.73 10.01
N PHE A 121 -0.69 -5.98 9.80
CA PHE A 121 0.17 -6.38 8.69
C PHE A 121 -0.57 -7.36 7.79
N ILE A 122 -0.74 -7.00 6.52
CA ILE A 122 -1.32 -7.87 5.50
C ILE A 122 -0.19 -8.35 4.61
N LYS A 123 0.14 -9.65 4.76
CA LYS A 123 1.16 -10.28 3.94
C LYS A 123 0.61 -10.52 2.53
N ILE A 124 1.32 -10.03 1.53
CA ILE A 124 1.12 -10.39 0.13
C ILE A 124 1.93 -11.66 -0.16
N ASP A 125 1.26 -12.71 -0.64
CA ASP A 125 1.91 -13.95 -1.06
C ASP A 125 2.02 -14.01 -2.59
N PHE A 126 3.08 -14.64 -3.09
CA PHE A 126 3.30 -14.85 -4.52
C PHE A 126 2.95 -16.27 -4.96
N CYS A 127 2.67 -17.20 -4.04
CA CYS A 127 2.13 -18.51 -4.41
C CYS A 127 0.76 -18.33 -5.10
N PRO A 128 0.44 -19.06 -6.19
CA PRO A 128 -0.85 -18.93 -6.87
C PRO A 128 -2.08 -19.07 -5.96
N GLU A 129 -2.00 -19.96 -4.96
CA GLU A 129 -3.04 -20.19 -3.95
C GLU A 129 -2.75 -19.45 -2.62
N GLY A 130 -1.77 -18.55 -2.63
CA GLY A 130 -1.35 -17.79 -1.46
C GLY A 130 -2.38 -16.72 -1.09
N PRO A 131 -2.55 -16.41 0.20
CA PRO A 131 -3.50 -15.40 0.63
C PRO A 131 -3.10 -14.01 0.11
N HIS A 132 -4.10 -13.21 -0.23
CA HIS A 132 -3.95 -11.80 -0.63
C HIS A 132 -3.06 -11.54 -1.86
N ARG A 133 -2.66 -12.57 -2.61
CA ARG A 133 -1.99 -12.43 -3.91
C ARG A 133 -2.84 -11.53 -4.81
N PHE A 134 -2.23 -10.67 -5.61
CA PHE A 134 -2.97 -9.98 -6.67
C PHE A 134 -3.10 -10.86 -7.92
N PRO A 135 -4.29 -10.93 -8.53
CA PRO A 135 -5.58 -10.36 -8.08
C PRO A 135 -6.16 -11.14 -6.89
N GLY A 136 -6.63 -10.44 -5.85
CA GLY A 136 -7.22 -11.11 -4.67
C GLY A 136 -7.40 -10.25 -3.41
N LEU A 137 -6.47 -9.36 -3.08
CA LEU A 137 -6.66 -8.44 -1.96
C LEU A 137 -7.67 -7.33 -2.32
N ASP A 138 -8.66 -7.10 -1.45
CA ASP A 138 -9.69 -6.06 -1.60
C ASP A 138 -9.80 -5.17 -0.34
N MET A 139 -10.51 -4.03 -0.48
CA MET A 139 -10.70 -3.08 0.62
C MET A 139 -11.50 -3.66 1.78
N ALA A 140 -12.43 -4.59 1.53
CA ALA A 140 -13.21 -5.24 2.57
C ALA A 140 -12.31 -6.09 3.49
N THR A 141 -11.38 -6.84 2.90
CA THR A 141 -10.37 -7.60 3.63
C THR A 141 -9.48 -6.68 4.44
N ILE A 142 -8.97 -5.59 3.85
CA ILE A 142 -8.16 -4.60 4.58
C ILE A 142 -8.94 -4.05 5.79
N GLN A 143 -10.19 -3.65 5.59
CA GLN A 143 -11.01 -3.09 6.65
C GLN A 143 -11.26 -4.11 7.79
N ASN A 144 -11.51 -5.38 7.45
CA ASN A 144 -11.66 -6.44 8.43
C ASN A 144 -10.40 -6.61 9.30
N TYR A 145 -9.20 -6.61 8.70
CA TYR A 145 -7.94 -6.68 9.46
C TYR A 145 -7.76 -5.46 10.37
N MET A 146 -8.11 -4.28 9.87
CA MET A 146 -8.03 -3.03 10.63
C MET A 146 -8.94 -3.08 11.85
N ASP A 147 -10.21 -3.47 11.67
CA ASP A 147 -11.17 -3.49 12.76
C ASP A 147 -10.79 -4.52 13.83
N VAL A 148 -10.38 -5.74 13.45
CA VAL A 148 -9.98 -6.77 14.41
C VAL A 148 -8.82 -6.31 15.31
N ILE A 149 -7.80 -5.67 14.75
CA ILE A 149 -6.59 -5.27 15.50
C ILE A 149 -6.79 -3.98 16.30
N TYR A 150 -7.53 -3.01 15.75
CA TYR A 150 -7.77 -1.74 16.46
C TYR A 150 -8.90 -1.86 17.50
N GLU A 151 -9.92 -2.68 17.29
CA GLU A 151 -10.96 -2.94 18.31
C GLU A 151 -10.44 -3.78 19.47
N SER A 152 -9.57 -4.77 19.21
CA SER A 152 -8.92 -5.54 20.29
C SER A 152 -8.04 -4.63 21.15
N SER A 153 -7.29 -3.72 20.54
CA SER A 153 -6.45 -2.75 21.26
C SER A 153 -7.25 -1.78 22.15
N SER A 154 -8.53 -1.51 21.84
CA SER A 154 -9.39 -0.66 22.68
C SER A 154 -9.94 -1.36 23.93
N LYS A 155 -9.91 -2.70 23.99
CA LYS A 155 -10.45 -3.48 25.11
C LYS A 155 -9.41 -3.81 26.18
N ASP A 156 -8.13 -3.60 25.89
CA ASP A 156 -7.00 -3.91 26.77
C ASP A 156 -6.41 -2.66 27.48
N GLY A 157 -7.10 -1.52 27.43
CA GLY A 157 -6.74 -0.25 28.11
C GLY A 157 -7.72 0.14 29.19
#